data_AF-A0A2M6Y887-F1
#
_entry.id   AF-A0A2M6Y887-F1
#
_cell.length_a   1.000
_cell.length_b   1.000
_cell.length_c   1.000
_cell.angle_alpha   90.00
_cell.angle_beta   90.00
_cell.angle_gamma   90.00
#
_symmetry.space_group_name_H-M   'P 1'
#
loop_
_entity.id
_entity.type
_entity.pdbx_description
1 polymer ?
#
loop_
_entity_poly.entity_id
_entity_poly.type
_entity_poly.pdbx_seq_one_letter_code
_entity_poly.pdbx_strand_id
1 'polypeptide(L)'
;MPKLREMLDVLSLDELRVVTQLARLPHSGNKQDLIRKLTSGLDEYSILENLGNRELQKILRYYGQPTSGTKDALIERVFHILSPEKVGTKEGTKKKCEMCEHLYDERLLERHHFMPKAMAGKWVGGTILLCPTCHRVLTRALENERKKKNRDLLDDEVKRVFNRTRGDVQAGKYGAYGRK
;
A
#
# COMPACT_ATOMS: atom_id res chain seq x y z
N MET A 1 5.99 19.30 22.17
CA MET A 1 6.06 18.14 21.26
C MET A 1 4.66 17.59 20.91
N PRO A 2 3.82 18.35 20.18
CA PRO A 2 2.45 17.91 19.89
C PRO A 2 2.39 16.72 18.92
N LYS A 3 3.24 16.72 17.88
CA LYS A 3 3.23 15.71 16.81
C LYS A 3 3.60 14.29 17.28
N LEU A 4 4.57 14.15 18.20
CA LEU A 4 4.91 12.86 18.80
C LEU A 4 3.77 12.31 19.66
N ARG A 5 3.06 13.17 20.39
CA ARG A 5 1.92 12.76 21.21
C ARG A 5 0.79 12.22 20.35
N GLU A 6 0.50 12.88 19.23
CA GLU A 6 -0.48 12.41 18.25
C GLU A 6 -0.10 11.04 17.66
N MET A 7 1.19 10.81 17.37
CA MET A 7 1.67 9.50 16.89
C MET A 7 1.49 8.40 17.92
N LEU A 8 1.87 8.66 19.18
CA LEU A 8 1.72 7.68 20.26
C LEU A 8 0.25 7.39 20.56
N ASP A 9 -0.66 8.33 20.27
CA ASP A 9 -2.09 8.11 20.41
C ASP A 9 -2.67 7.12 19.37
N VAL A 10 -1.94 6.77 18.32
CA VAL A 10 -2.32 5.67 17.40
C VAL A 10 -2.19 4.29 18.07
N LEU A 11 -1.35 4.19 19.11
CA LEU A 11 -1.10 2.95 19.83
C LEU A 11 -2.23 2.63 20.83
N SER A 12 -2.40 1.35 21.14
CA SER A 12 -3.33 0.90 22.18
C SER A 12 -2.75 1.17 23.58
N LEU A 13 -3.60 1.11 24.61
CA LEU A 13 -3.16 1.25 25.99
C LEU A 13 -2.12 0.19 26.36
N ASP A 14 -2.33 -1.06 25.94
CA ASP A 14 -1.41 -2.17 26.25
C ASP A 14 -0.08 -2.04 25.51
N GLU A 15 -0.10 -1.59 24.25
CA GLU A 15 1.12 -1.27 23.49
C GLU A 15 1.92 -0.18 24.23
N LEU A 16 1.26 0.88 24.71
CA LEU A 16 1.92 1.96 25.46
C LEU A 16 2.47 1.48 26.81
N ARG A 17 1.79 0.57 27.51
CA ARG A 17 2.29 -0.04 28.75
C ARG A 17 3.57 -0.80 28.51
N VAL A 18 3.61 -1.64 27.47
CA VAL A 18 4.82 -2.39 27.09
C VAL A 18 5.97 -1.43 26.81
N VAL A 19 5.74 -0.38 26.04
CA VAL A 19 6.77 0.62 25.70
C VAL A 19 7.28 1.34 26.94
N THR A 20 6.39 1.76 27.85
CA THR A 20 6.82 2.36 29.13
C THR A 20 7.60 1.39 30.01
N GLN A 21 7.25 0.11 30.00
CA GLN A 21 7.97 -0.92 30.74
C GLN A 21 9.38 -1.16 30.18
N LEU A 22 9.51 -1.25 28.85
CA LEU A 22 10.82 -1.36 28.18
C LEU A 22 11.71 -0.15 28.44
N ALA A 23 11.12 1.04 28.45
CA ALA A 23 11.76 2.30 28.84
C ALA A 23 12.09 2.41 30.33
N ARG A 24 11.76 1.40 31.16
CA ARG A 24 11.92 1.41 32.63
C ARG A 24 11.21 2.58 33.31
N LEU A 25 10.08 3.02 32.76
CA LEU A 25 9.23 4.09 33.30
C LEU A 25 8.00 3.51 34.02
N PRO A 26 7.33 4.31 34.88
CA PRO A 26 6.10 3.88 35.54
C PRO A 26 4.96 3.59 34.54
N HIS A 27 4.57 2.33 34.41
CA HIS A 27 3.65 1.81 33.38
C HIS A 27 2.16 1.73 33.82
N SER A 28 1.83 2.27 34.99
CA SER A 28 0.45 2.39 35.47
C SER A 28 -0.20 3.71 35.02
N GLY A 29 -1.53 3.73 34.94
CA GLY A 29 -2.32 4.92 34.58
C GLY A 29 -3.13 4.76 33.29
N ASN A 30 -3.78 5.85 32.89
CA ASN A 30 -4.53 5.90 31.63
C ASN A 30 -3.60 6.18 30.44
N LYS A 31 -4.15 6.09 29.22
CA LYS A 31 -3.38 6.26 27.98
C LYS A 31 -2.63 7.59 27.92
N GLN A 32 -3.28 8.68 28.30
CA GLN A 32 -2.70 10.03 28.28
C GLN A 32 -1.61 10.19 29.34
N ASP A 33 -1.71 9.51 30.47
CA ASP A 33 -0.67 9.48 31.49
C ASP A 33 0.60 8.81 30.96
N LEU A 34 0.46 7.68 30.28
CA LEU A 34 1.61 6.96 29.69
C LEU A 34 2.28 7.77 28.58
N ILE A 35 1.51 8.40 27.70
CA ILE A 35 2.04 9.29 26.65
C ILE A 35 2.77 10.49 27.29
N ARG A 36 2.20 11.08 28.35
CA ARG A 36 2.86 12.17 29.09
C ARG A 36 4.19 11.70 29.68
N LYS A 37 4.21 10.55 30.37
CA LYS A 37 5.43 9.99 30.97
C LYS A 37 6.53 9.70 29.95
N LEU A 38 6.17 9.10 28.80
CA LEU A 38 7.11 8.86 27.71
C LEU A 38 7.70 10.17 27.20
N THR A 39 6.83 11.13 26.83
CA THR A 39 7.26 12.40 26.23
C THR A 39 7.94 13.36 27.21
N SER A 40 7.83 13.14 28.53
CA SER A 40 8.57 13.91 29.53
C SER A 40 9.89 13.24 29.96
N GLY A 41 9.96 11.92 29.88
CA GLY A 41 11.08 11.13 30.41
C GLY A 41 12.15 10.77 29.40
N LEU A 42 11.83 10.82 28.11
CA LEU A 42 12.72 10.38 27.03
C LEU A 42 12.70 11.35 25.85
N ASP A 43 13.81 11.38 25.12
CA ASP A 43 13.88 12.04 23.81
C ASP A 43 13.13 11.21 22.75
N GLU A 44 12.83 11.86 21.62
CA GLU A 44 12.01 11.29 20.55
C GLU A 44 12.61 10.00 19.98
N TYR A 45 13.92 9.97 19.78
CA TYR A 45 14.60 8.83 19.18
C TYR A 45 14.59 7.63 20.14
N SER A 46 14.90 7.86 21.43
CA SER A 46 14.81 6.83 22.47
C SER A 46 13.40 6.25 22.60
N ILE A 47 12.35 7.06 22.45
CA ILE A 47 10.96 6.56 22.45
C ILE A 47 10.74 5.63 21.26
N LEU A 48 11.15 6.02 20.05
CA LEU A 48 10.99 5.21 18.84
C LEU A 48 11.80 3.91 18.89
N GLU A 49 12.98 3.92 19.51
CA GLU A 49 13.80 2.73 19.68
C GLU A 49 13.13 1.69 20.60
N ASN A 50 12.36 2.15 21.59
CA ASN A 50 11.57 1.27 22.46
C ASN A 50 10.27 0.76 21.81
N LEU A 51 9.90 1.27 20.63
CA LEU A 51 8.80 0.72 19.84
C LEU A 51 9.25 -0.54 19.08
N GLY A 52 8.37 -1.52 19.00
CA GLY A 52 8.56 -2.69 18.15
C GLY A 52 8.23 -2.38 16.69
N ASN A 53 8.58 -3.33 15.80
CA ASN A 53 8.30 -3.19 14.37
C ASN A 53 6.79 -3.03 14.10
N ARG A 54 5.93 -3.69 14.87
CA ARG A 54 4.47 -3.62 14.68
C ARG A 54 3.94 -2.23 14.99
N GLU A 55 4.39 -1.63 16.08
CA GLU A 55 3.99 -0.30 16.52
C GLU A 55 4.48 0.76 15.53
N LEU A 56 5.74 0.68 15.10
CA LEU A 56 6.31 1.57 14.08
C LEU A 56 5.55 1.46 12.75
N GLN A 57 5.24 0.24 12.30
CA GLN A 57 4.45 0.03 11.08
C GLN A 57 3.03 0.56 11.20
N LYS A 58 2.41 0.46 12.38
CA LYS A 58 1.06 0.98 12.66
C LYS A 58 1.04 2.50 12.58
N ILE A 59 2.03 3.16 13.19
CA ILE A 59 2.23 4.62 13.07
C ILE A 59 2.43 4.98 11.60
N LEU A 60 3.39 4.36 10.90
CA LEU A 60 3.65 4.66 9.49
C LEU A 60 2.41 4.45 8.60
N ARG A 61 1.63 3.40 8.85
CA ARG A 61 0.38 3.14 8.12
C ARG A 61 -0.66 4.25 8.34
N TYR A 62 -0.80 4.74 9.58
CA TYR A 62 -1.70 5.86 9.89
C TYR A 62 -1.32 7.12 9.11
N TYR A 63 -0.03 7.37 8.92
CA TYR A 63 0.49 8.50 8.13
C TYR A 63 0.69 8.18 6.63
N GLY A 64 0.18 7.04 6.13
CA GLY A 64 0.29 6.66 4.72
C GLY A 64 1.73 6.41 4.22
N GLN A 65 2.68 6.15 5.12
CA GLN A 65 4.08 5.89 4.80
C GLN A 65 4.36 4.40 4.56
N PRO A 66 5.40 4.06 3.79
CA PRO A 66 5.73 2.65 3.53
C PRO A 66 6.17 1.92 4.82
N THR A 67 5.66 0.70 5.04
CA THR A 67 5.85 -0.07 6.28
C THR A 67 6.87 -1.21 6.17
N SER A 68 7.49 -1.41 5.00
CA SER A 68 8.51 -2.46 4.78
C SER A 68 9.91 -1.97 5.12
N GLY A 69 10.75 -2.82 5.69
CA GLY A 69 12.18 -2.54 5.96
C GLY A 69 12.65 -3.11 7.29
N THR A 70 13.91 -2.82 7.62
CA THR A 70 14.49 -3.07 8.95
C THR A 70 13.88 -2.11 9.99
N LYS A 71 14.04 -2.42 11.28
CA LYS A 71 13.56 -1.58 12.39
C LYS A 71 14.09 -0.15 12.28
N ASP A 72 15.40 -0.01 12.07
CA ASP A 72 16.06 1.30 11.97
C ASP A 72 15.50 2.13 10.80
N ALA A 73 15.25 1.48 9.66
CA ALA A 73 14.63 2.15 8.51
C ALA A 73 13.17 2.58 8.78
N LEU A 74 12.46 1.92 9.71
CA LEU A 74 11.13 2.35 10.14
C LEU A 74 11.24 3.52 11.13
N ILE A 75 12.19 3.47 12.07
CA ILE A 75 12.48 4.55 13.03
C ILE A 75 12.82 5.84 12.29
N GLU A 76 13.78 5.79 11.36
CA GLU A 76 14.19 6.95 10.55
C GLU A 76 13.00 7.58 9.83
N ARG A 77 12.12 6.76 9.23
CA ARG A 77 10.90 7.28 8.58
C ARG A 77 9.94 7.94 9.56
N VAL A 78 9.71 7.37 10.74
CA VAL A 78 8.86 8.00 11.75
C VAL A 78 9.51 9.30 12.22
N PHE A 79 10.81 9.30 12.43
CA PHE A 79 11.59 10.47 12.84
C PHE A 79 11.53 11.60 11.80
N HIS A 80 11.59 11.28 10.51
CA HIS A 80 11.38 12.24 9.42
C HIS A 80 10.00 12.91 9.45
N ILE A 81 8.95 12.20 9.89
CA ILE A 81 7.61 12.79 10.04
C ILE A 81 7.59 13.73 11.24
N LEU A 82 8.29 13.39 12.32
CA LEU A 82 8.39 14.21 13.54
C LEU A 82 9.17 15.51 13.31
N SER A 83 10.34 15.40 12.67
CA SER A 83 11.29 16.49 12.49
C SER A 83 11.65 16.68 11.01
N PRO A 84 10.74 17.25 10.19
CA PRO A 84 10.98 17.45 8.76
C PRO A 84 12.12 18.45 8.45
N GLU A 85 12.57 19.23 9.43
CA GLU A 85 13.57 20.31 9.27
C GLU A 85 15.01 19.89 9.61
N LYS A 86 15.24 18.75 10.26
CA LYS A 86 16.56 18.38 10.81
C LYS A 86 17.43 17.51 9.92
N VAL A 87 16.94 17.13 8.74
CA VAL A 87 17.76 16.39 7.79
C VAL A 87 18.35 17.37 6.81
N GLY A 88 19.64 17.67 6.98
CA GLY A 88 20.49 18.28 5.98
C GLY A 88 20.60 17.35 4.76
N THR A 89 19.54 17.27 3.97
CA THR A 89 19.57 16.68 2.64
C THR A 89 19.74 17.80 1.67
N LYS A 90 20.80 17.71 0.84
CA LYS A 90 20.89 18.45 -0.42
C LYS A 90 19.51 18.42 -1.06
N GLU A 91 18.85 19.58 -1.17
CA GLU A 91 17.44 19.70 -1.51
C GLU A 91 17.12 18.87 -2.75
N GLY A 92 16.60 17.66 -2.52
CA GLY A 92 15.93 16.90 -3.56
C GLY A 92 14.63 17.62 -3.85
N THR A 93 14.36 17.90 -5.12
CA THR A 93 13.08 18.44 -5.57
C THR A 93 11.95 17.58 -5.02
N LYS A 94 11.16 18.12 -4.09
CA LYS A 94 9.98 17.40 -3.57
C LYS A 94 8.90 17.41 -4.65
N LYS A 95 8.35 16.23 -4.97
CA LYS A 95 7.25 16.07 -5.93
C LYS A 95 6.06 15.37 -5.26
N LYS A 96 4.86 15.65 -5.75
CA LYS A 96 3.64 15.01 -5.26
C LYS A 96 3.48 13.63 -5.90
N CYS A 97 3.06 12.65 -5.11
CA CYS A 97 2.51 11.41 -5.64
C CYS A 97 1.16 11.71 -6.32
N GLU A 98 0.97 11.28 -7.56
CA GLU A 98 -0.25 11.57 -8.33
C GLU A 98 -1.47 10.73 -7.90
N MET A 99 -1.32 9.82 -6.93
CA MET A 99 -2.42 8.99 -6.41
C MET A 99 -2.84 9.33 -4.97
N CYS A 100 -1.89 9.74 -4.12
CA CYS A 100 -2.20 10.10 -2.71
C CYS A 100 -1.89 11.56 -2.37
N GLU A 101 -1.39 12.34 -3.33
CA GLU A 101 -1.09 13.77 -3.24
C GLU A 101 -0.06 14.20 -2.19
N HIS A 102 0.46 13.26 -1.39
CA HIS A 102 1.54 13.52 -0.44
C HIS A 102 2.86 13.88 -1.15
N LEU A 103 3.65 14.74 -0.50
CA LEU A 103 4.97 15.15 -0.97
C LEU A 103 6.02 14.10 -0.61
N TYR A 104 6.79 13.69 -1.60
CA TYR A 104 7.94 12.80 -1.45
C TYR A 104 9.17 13.46 -2.06
N ASP A 105 10.36 13.03 -1.63
CA ASP A 105 11.57 13.27 -2.42
C ASP A 105 11.37 12.62 -3.80
N GLU A 106 11.64 13.36 -4.87
CA GLU A 106 11.51 12.86 -6.25
C GLU A 106 12.26 11.54 -6.47
N ARG A 107 13.38 11.32 -5.77
CA ARG A 107 14.16 10.07 -5.86
C ARG A 107 13.42 8.84 -5.33
N LEU A 108 12.41 9.05 -4.49
CA LEU A 108 11.58 7.98 -3.91
C LEU A 108 10.32 7.72 -4.75
N LEU A 109 9.99 8.57 -5.72
CA LEU A 109 8.85 8.35 -6.59
C LEU A 109 9.20 7.36 -7.70
N GLU A 110 8.32 6.38 -7.89
CA GLU A 110 8.41 5.36 -8.92
C GLU A 110 7.53 5.78 -10.11
N ARG A 111 8.07 5.59 -11.32
CA ARG A 111 7.33 5.83 -12.57
C ARG A 111 6.46 4.63 -12.87
N HIS A 112 5.15 4.83 -12.89
CA HIS A 112 4.22 3.83 -13.37
C HIS A 112 3.89 4.09 -14.84
N HIS A 113 4.23 3.15 -15.69
CA HIS A 113 3.85 3.18 -17.09
C HIS A 113 2.49 2.52 -17.27
N PHE A 114 1.52 3.26 -17.80
CA PHE A 114 0.24 2.69 -18.19
C PHE A 114 0.11 2.68 -19.71
N MET A 115 -0.30 1.54 -20.27
CA MET A 115 -0.62 1.39 -21.70
C MET A 115 -2.13 1.54 -21.89
N PRO A 116 -2.64 2.56 -22.61
CA PRO A 116 -4.02 2.55 -23.06
C PRO A 116 -4.19 1.55 -24.22
N LYS A 117 -5.34 0.89 -24.28
CA LYS A 117 -5.79 0.16 -25.48
C LYS A 117 -5.82 1.14 -26.66
N ALA A 118 -5.26 0.73 -27.79
CA ALA A 118 -5.19 1.55 -28.99
C ALA A 118 -6.59 2.04 -29.42
N MET A 119 -6.78 3.35 -29.46
CA MET A 119 -7.81 4.00 -30.25
C MET A 119 -7.10 4.79 -31.35
N ALA A 120 -7.41 4.48 -32.61
CA ALA A 120 -7.01 5.27 -33.78
C ALA A 120 -5.49 5.51 -33.99
N GLY A 121 -4.64 4.50 -33.75
CA GLY A 121 -3.29 4.44 -34.31
C GLY A 121 -2.26 5.47 -33.79
N LYS A 122 -2.60 6.31 -32.80
CA LYS A 122 -1.63 7.18 -32.12
C LYS A 122 -1.30 6.64 -30.72
N TRP A 123 -0.04 6.30 -30.54
CA TRP A 123 0.53 5.88 -29.25
C TRP A 123 0.75 7.12 -28.39
N VAL A 124 -0.11 7.34 -27.39
CA VAL A 124 0.12 8.34 -26.35
C VAL A 124 0.29 7.57 -25.04
N GLY A 125 1.49 7.02 -24.84
CA GLY A 125 1.87 6.43 -23.57
C GLY A 125 2.05 7.52 -22.52
N GLY A 126 1.40 7.38 -21.37
CA GLY A 126 1.58 8.28 -20.24
C GLY A 126 2.42 7.61 -19.15
N THR A 127 3.11 8.42 -18.35
CA THR A 127 3.79 7.97 -17.15
C THR A 127 3.27 8.81 -15.99
N ILE A 128 2.87 8.14 -14.91
CA ILE A 128 2.51 8.81 -13.66
C ILE A 128 3.60 8.60 -12.60
N LEU A 129 3.77 9.57 -11.72
CA LEU A 129 4.73 9.49 -10.61
C LEU A 129 4.01 9.10 -9.31
N LEU A 130 4.35 7.93 -8.78
CA LEU A 130 3.69 7.36 -7.62
C LEU A 130 4.68 7.06 -6.50
N CYS A 131 4.26 7.18 -5.25
CA CYS A 131 5.06 6.65 -4.15
C CYS A 131 5.11 5.11 -4.19
N PRO A 132 6.10 4.45 -3.57
CA PRO A 132 6.28 2.99 -3.66
C PRO A 132 5.07 2.17 -3.18
N THR A 133 4.27 2.73 -2.26
CA THR A 133 3.03 2.13 -1.79
C THR A 133 1.94 2.23 -2.84
N CYS A 134 1.72 3.44 -3.38
CA CYS A 134 0.72 3.70 -4.41
C CYS A 134 1.02 2.91 -5.69
N HIS A 135 2.30 2.85 -6.07
CA HIS A 135 2.76 2.07 -7.21
C HIS A 135 2.41 0.58 -7.08
N ARG A 136 2.69 -0.03 -5.92
CA ARG A 136 2.34 -1.45 -5.67
C ARG A 136 0.85 -1.71 -5.70
N VAL A 137 0.04 -0.81 -5.14
CA VAL A 137 -1.42 -0.92 -5.16
C VAL A 137 -1.94 -0.91 -6.59
N LEU A 138 -1.47 0.04 -7.40
CA LEU A 138 -1.89 0.16 -8.79
C LEU A 138 -1.45 -1.05 -9.64
N THR A 139 -0.20 -1.47 -9.53
CA THR A 139 0.32 -2.65 -10.25
C THR A 139 -0.52 -3.90 -9.94
N ARG A 140 -0.84 -4.15 -8.67
CA ARG A 140 -1.68 -5.29 -8.28
C ARG A 140 -3.11 -5.18 -8.82
N ALA A 141 -3.70 -3.99 -8.79
CA ALA A 141 -5.03 -3.77 -9.33
C ALA A 141 -5.08 -4.10 -10.84
N LEU A 142 -4.10 -3.62 -11.60
CA LEU A 142 -3.99 -3.88 -13.05
C LEU A 142 -3.76 -5.36 -13.37
N GLU A 143 -2.90 -6.05 -12.61
CA GLU A 143 -2.70 -7.50 -12.76
C GLU A 143 -3.99 -8.29 -12.50
N ASN A 144 -4.75 -7.91 -11.47
CA ASN A 144 -6.03 -8.55 -11.15
C ASN A 144 -7.07 -8.33 -12.23
N GLU A 145 -7.17 -7.12 -12.79
CA GLU A 145 -8.06 -6.84 -13.93
C GLU A 145 -7.68 -7.66 -15.17
N ARG A 146 -6.38 -7.79 -15.46
CA ARG A 146 -5.90 -8.59 -16.60
C ARG A 146 -6.27 -10.06 -16.44
N LYS A 147 -6.09 -10.62 -15.23
CA LYS A 147 -6.50 -12.00 -14.91
C LYS A 147 -8.00 -12.20 -15.06
N LYS A 148 -8.81 -11.22 -14.60
CA LYS A 148 -10.27 -11.26 -14.74
C LYS A 148 -10.69 -11.28 -16.21
N LYS A 149 -10.18 -10.37 -17.04
CA LYS A 149 -10.46 -10.32 -18.49
C LYS A 149 -10.08 -11.62 -19.20
N ASN A 150 -8.93 -12.19 -18.88
CA ASN A 150 -8.51 -13.47 -19.47
C ASN A 150 -9.44 -14.63 -19.09
N ARG A 151 -9.90 -14.67 -17.83
CA ARG A 151 -10.89 -15.67 -17.39
C ARG A 151 -12.21 -15.51 -18.11
N ASP A 152 -12.72 -14.28 -18.23
CA ASP A 152 -13.98 -14.01 -18.91
C ASP A 152 -13.91 -14.42 -20.40
N LEU A 153 -12.78 -14.19 -21.07
CA LEU A 153 -12.53 -14.65 -22.45
C LEU A 153 -12.52 -16.18 -22.58
N LEU A 154 -11.91 -16.89 -21.62
CA LEU A 154 -11.91 -18.35 -21.58
C LEU A 154 -13.33 -18.89 -21.36
N ASP A 155 -14.11 -18.29 -20.45
CA ASP A 155 -15.50 -18.69 -20.20
C ASP A 155 -16.36 -18.51 -21.46
N ASP A 156 -16.16 -17.43 -22.21
CA ASP A 156 -16.86 -17.18 -23.48
C ASP A 156 -16.41 -18.14 -24.60
N GLU A 157 -15.15 -18.54 -24.63
CA GLU A 157 -14.66 -19.56 -25.56
C GLU A 157 -15.22 -20.95 -25.22
N VAL A 158 -15.22 -21.35 -23.94
CA VAL A 158 -15.83 -22.60 -23.47
C VAL A 158 -17.31 -22.64 -23.83
N LYS A 159 -18.07 -21.55 -23.59
CA LYS A 159 -19.48 -21.46 -24.01
C LYS A 159 -19.65 -21.60 -25.52
N ARG A 160 -18.77 -20.99 -26.33
CA ARG A 160 -18.80 -21.13 -27.79
C ARG A 160 -18.55 -22.56 -28.25
N VAL A 161 -17.54 -23.22 -27.69
CA VAL A 161 -17.21 -24.63 -28.01
C VAL A 161 -18.34 -25.57 -27.60
N PHE A 162 -18.91 -25.39 -26.40
CA PHE A 162 -20.05 -26.14 -25.92
C PHE A 162 -21.29 -25.96 -26.81
N ASN A 163 -21.60 -24.73 -27.23
CA ASN A 163 -22.74 -24.47 -28.13
C ASN A 163 -22.51 -25.03 -29.54
N ARG A 164 -21.28 -24.98 -30.06
CA ARG A 164 -20.92 -25.59 -31.36
C ARG A 164 -21.12 -27.11 -31.33
N THR A 165 -20.51 -27.78 -30.35
CA THR A 165 -20.65 -29.24 -30.18
C THR A 165 -22.09 -29.68 -29.97
N ARG A 166 -22.91 -28.88 -29.28
CA ARG A 166 -24.34 -29.16 -29.10
C ARG A 166 -25.16 -28.93 -30.39
N GLY A 167 -24.80 -27.94 -31.20
CA GLY A 167 -25.39 -27.69 -32.53
C GLY A 167 -25.13 -28.83 -33.52
N ASP A 168 -23.91 -29.39 -33.49
CA ASP A 168 -23.55 -30.55 -34.34
C ASP A 168 -24.32 -31.83 -33.95
N VAL A 169 -24.59 -32.04 -32.66
CA VAL A 169 -25.41 -33.16 -32.16
C VAL A 169 -26.88 -33.04 -32.59
N GLN A 170 -27.39 -31.82 -32.80
CA GLN A 170 -28.78 -31.58 -33.20
C GLN A 170 -28.97 -31.62 -34.72
N ALA A 171 -27.95 -31.27 -35.51
CA ALA A 171 -27.93 -31.44 -36.96
C ALA A 171 -27.82 -32.93 -37.40
N GLY A 172 -27.20 -33.79 -36.57
CA GLY A 172 -27.02 -35.21 -36.87
C GLY A 172 -28.24 -36.13 -36.68
N LYS A 173 -29.42 -35.61 -36.30
CA LYS A 173 -30.61 -36.44 -35.98
C LYS A 173 -31.74 -36.45 -37.02
N TYR A 174 -31.63 -35.76 -38.15
CA TYR A 174 -32.67 -35.73 -39.20
C TYR A 174 -32.16 -36.12 -40.59
N GLY A 175 -31.28 -37.13 -40.67
CA GLY A 175 -30.63 -37.53 -41.93
C GLY A 175 -30.59 -39.02 -42.20
N ALA A 176 -31.56 -39.81 -41.76
CA ALA A 176 -31.70 -41.19 -42.22
C ALA A 176 -33.07 -41.72 -41.80
N TYR A 177 -34.11 -41.61 -42.63
CA TYR A 177 -35.14 -42.64 -42.85
C TYR A 177 -36.07 -42.12 -43.96
N GLY A 178 -35.85 -42.62 -45.17
CA GLY A 178 -36.66 -42.32 -46.34
C GLY A 178 -36.35 -43.28 -47.50
N ARG A 179 -36.35 -44.59 -47.22
CA ARG A 179 -36.45 -45.62 -48.26
C ARG A 179 -37.90 -45.69 -48.74
N LYS A 180 -38.13 -45.40 -50.02
CA LYS A 180 -38.67 -46.34 -51.01
C LYS A 180 -38.60 -45.71 -52.40
#